data_AF-A0A7Y0Q1Y3-F1
#
_entry.id   AF-A0A7Y0Q1Y3-F1
#
_cell.length_a   1.000
_cell.length_b   1.000
_cell.length_c   1.000
_cell.angle_alpha   90.00
_cell.angle_beta   90.00
_cell.angle_gamma   90.00
#
_symmetry.space_group_name_H-M   'P 1'
#
loop_
_entity.id
_entity.type
_entity.pdbx_description
1 polymer ?
#
loop_
_entity_poly.entity_id
_entity_poly.type
_entity_poly.pdbx_seq_one_letter_code
_entity_poly.pdbx_strand_id
1 'polypeptide(L)' 'MAIKLGETVTDPRNPARQGTVVRVHTNPACLMRSLEIQWHDPIPLIEELEELEFGPLED' A
#
# COMPACT_ATOMS: atom_id res chain seq x y z
N MET A 1 -6.40 11.59 -3.21
CA MET A 1 -5.04 11.57 -3.83
C MET A 1 -4.64 10.15 -4.23
N ALA A 2 -3.47 9.88 -4.83
CA ALA A 2 -2.96 8.51 -5.07
C ALA A 2 -1.80 8.22 -4.12
N ILE A 3 -1.67 6.98 -3.62
CA ILE A 3 -0.67 6.60 -2.62
C ILE A 3 0.73 6.73 -3.24
N LYS A 4 1.67 7.33 -2.50
CA LYS A 4 3.05 7.55 -3.00
C LYS A 4 4.06 6.63 -2.35
N LEU A 5 5.16 6.43 -3.07
CA LEU A 5 6.37 5.80 -2.51
C LEU A 5 6.81 6.55 -1.25
N GLY A 6 7.06 5.81 -0.18
CA GLY A 6 7.46 6.35 1.12
C GLY A 6 6.32 6.82 2.02
N GLU A 7 5.05 6.77 1.56
CA GLU A 7 3.92 7.03 2.46
C GLU A 7 3.71 5.89 3.46
N THR A 8 3.21 6.27 4.63
CA THR A 8 2.71 5.32 5.63
C THR A 8 1.24 5.04 5.33
N VAL A 9 0.91 3.77 5.22
CA VAL A 9 -0.45 3.28 5.02
C VAL A 9 -0.86 2.39 6.19
N THR A 10 -2.16 2.29 6.41
CA THR A 10 -2.74 1.36 7.38
C THR A 10 -3.30 0.16 6.62
N ASP A 11 -3.07 -1.05 7.13
CA ASP A 11 -3.59 -2.27 6.52
C ASP A 11 -5.14 -2.23 6.48
N PRO A 12 -5.78 -2.32 5.29
CA PRO A 12 -7.24 -2.26 5.18
C PRO A 12 -7.93 -3.46 5.87
N ARG A 13 -7.19 -4.55 6.11
CA ARG A 13 -7.68 -5.76 6.78
C ARG A 13 -7.44 -5.71 8.30
N ASN A 14 -6.48 -4.88 8.74
CA ASN A 14 -6.13 -4.70 10.15
C ASN A 14 -5.78 -3.23 10.47
N PRO A 15 -6.72 -2.43 10.99
CA PRO A 15 -6.50 -1.00 11.23
C PRO A 15 -5.44 -0.69 12.30
N ALA A 16 -4.98 -1.68 13.07
CA ALA A 16 -3.91 -1.52 14.04
C ALA A 16 -2.51 -1.72 13.44
N ARG A 17 -2.42 -2.16 12.17
CA ARG A 17 -1.17 -2.48 11.48
C ARG A 17 -0.82 -1.36 10.51
N GLN A 18 0.38 -0.81 10.68
CA GLN A 18 0.92 0.23 9.81
C GLN A 18 2.07 -0.31 8.98
N GLY A 19 2.23 0.23 7.78
CA GLY A 19 3.31 -0.11 6.88
C GLY A 19 3.74 1.07 6.05
N THR A 20 4.92 0.97 5.43
CA THR A 20 5.45 1.99 4.53
C THR A 20 5.50 1.44 3.11
N VAL A 21 5.02 2.23 2.16
CA VAL A 21 5.08 1.89 0.74
C VAL A 21 6.53 1.95 0.28
N VAL A 22 7.10 0.80 -0.06
CA VAL A 22 8.49 0.67 -0.52
C VAL A 22 8.60 0.60 -2.03
N ARG A 23 7.51 0.24 -2.75
CA ARG A 23 7.40 0.35 -4.21
C ARG A 23 5.96 0.58 -4.65
N VAL A 24 5.83 1.23 -5.81
CA VAL A 24 4.57 1.41 -6.53
C VAL A 24 4.76 0.82 -7.92
N HIS A 25 3.96 -0.17 -8.27
CA HIS A 25 3.90 -0.75 -9.61
C HIS A 25 2.68 -0.23 -10.32
N THR A 26 2.88 0.28 -11.53
CA THR A 26 1.79 0.75 -12.39
C THR A 26 1.76 -0.14 -13.61
N ASN A 27 0.68 -0.92 -13.78
CA ASN A 27 0.52 -1.73 -14.97
C ASN A 27 -0.15 -0.89 -16.08
N PRO A 28 0.57 -0.53 -17.16
CA PRO A 28 0.02 0.29 -18.24
C PRO A 28 -1.10 -0.40 -19.04
N ALA A 29 -1.25 -1.72 -18.92
CA ALA A 29 -2.28 -2.47 -19.63
C ALA A 29 -3.63 -2.52 -18.89
N CYS A 30 -3.63 -2.49 -17.55
CA CYS A 30 -4.85 -2.60 -16.73
C CYS A 30 -5.23 -1.31 -16.00
N LEU A 31 -4.40 -0.26 -16.05
CA LEU A 31 -4.54 0.97 -15.23
C LEU A 31 -4.57 0.71 -13.71
N MET A 32 -4.35 -0.53 -13.28
CA MET A 32 -4.28 -0.93 -11.88
C MET A 32 -2.90 -0.60 -11.33
N ARG A 33 -2.90 -0.05 -10.11
CA ARG A 33 -1.69 0.25 -9.33
C ARG A 33 -1.62 -0.75 -8.19
N SER A 34 -0.48 -1.43 -8.04
CA SER A 34 -0.16 -2.23 -6.87
C SER A 34 0.97 -1.58 -6.08
N LEU A 35 0.98 -1.84 -4.78
CA LEU A 35 1.87 -1.24 -3.80
C LEU A 35 2.61 -2.37 -3.08
N GLU A 36 3.93 -2.36 -3.09
CA GLU A 36 4.69 -3.17 -2.15
C GLU A 36 4.85 -2.38 -0.86
N ILE A 37 4.39 -2.95 0.24
CA ILE A 37 4.36 -2.32 1.56
C ILE A 37 5.19 -3.15 2.51
N GLN A 38 6.13 -2.48 3.18
CA GLN A 38 6.86 -3.07 4.29
C GLN A 38 6.11 -2.74 5.58
N TRP A 39 5.53 -3.76 6.22
CA TRP A 39 4.82 -3.61 7.47
C TRP A 39 5.78 -3.39 8.65
N HIS A 40 5.35 -2.60 9.62
CA HIS A 40 6.10 -2.28 10.85
C HIS A 40 5.97 -3.37 11.93
N ASP A 41 5.68 -4.59 11.52
CA ASP A 41 5.62 -5.75 12.41
C ASP A 41 7.00 -6.05 13.02
N PRO A 42 7.04 -6.79 14.15
CA PRO A 42 8.30 -7.25 14.75
C PRO A 42 9.14 -8.11 13.78
N ILE A 43 8.51 -8.71 12.77
CA ILE A 43 9.18 -9.41 11.68
C ILE A 43 8.91 -8.60 10.40
N PRO A 44 9.95 -8.11 9.71
CA PRO A 44 9.75 -7.32 8.50
C PRO A 44 9.12 -8.18 7.41
N LEU A 45 7.87 -7.87 7.08
CA LEU A 45 7.14 -8.53 6.01
C LEU A 45 6.85 -7.50 4.92
N ILE A 46 7.17 -7.87 3.67
CA ILE A 46 6.80 -7.10 2.48
C ILE A 46 5.62 -7.82 1.84
N GLU A 47 4.52 -7.12 1.64
CA GLU A 47 3.35 -7.62 0.93
C GLU A 47 3.00 -6.70 -0.23
N GLU A 48 2.54 -7.28 -1.33
CA GLU A 48 1.96 -6.52 -2.45
C GLU A 48 0.44 -6.47 -2.28
N LEU A 49 -0.12 -5.26 -2.34
CA LEU A 49 -1.55 -5.00 -2.26
C LEU A 49 -1.99 -4.07 -3.38
N GLU A 50 -3.22 -4.21 -3.86
CA GLU A 50 -3.75 -3.28 -4.86
C GLU A 50 -4.08 -1.94 -4.19
N GLU A 51 -3.74 -0.83 -4.84
CA GLU A 51 -4.02 0.53 -4.32
C GLU A 51 -5.53 0.71 -4.04
N LEU A 52 -6.39 0.01 -4.80
CA LEU A 52 -7.83 0.01 -4.62
C LEU A 52 -8.28 -0.58 -3.27
N GLU A 53 -7.52 -1.51 -2.68
CA GLU A 53 -7.86 -2.12 -1.39
C GLU A 53 -7.80 -1.13 -0.23
N PHE A 54 -7.01 -0.05 -0.35
CA PHE A 54 -6.91 1.00 0.65
C PHE A 54 -8.12 1.95 0.66
N GLY A 55 -9.08 1.75 -0.25
CA GLY A 55 -10.24 2.60 -0.39
C GLY A 55 -9.92 3.95 -1.04
N PRO A 56 -10.91 4.84 -1.19
CA PRO A 56 -10.66 6.19 -1.65
C PRO A 56 -9.77 6.89 -0.62
N LEU A 57 -8.59 7.33 -1.04
CA LEU A 57 -7.84 8.33 -0.29
C LEU A 57 -8.64 9.63 -0.33
N GLU A 58 -9.53 9.81 0.65
CA GLU A 58 -10.27 11.05 0.87
C GLU A 58 -9.29 12.24 0.91
N ASP A 59 -9.71 13.34 0.29
CA ASP A 59 -8.93 14.53 -0.06
C ASP A 59 -8.44 15.34 1.16
#